data_AF-A0A4D9D284-F1
#
_entry.id   AF-A0A4D9D284-F1
#
_cell.length_a   1.000
_cell.length_b   1.000
_cell.length_c   1.000
_cell.angle_alpha   90.00
_cell.angle_beta   90.00
_cell.angle_gamma   90.00
#
_symmetry.space_group_name_H-M   'P 1'
#
loop_
_entity.id
_entity.type
_entity.pdbx_description
1 polymer ?
#
loop_
_entity_poly.entity_id
_entity_poly.type
_entity_poly.pdbx_seq_one_letter_code
_entity_poly.pdbx_strand_id
1 'polypeptide(L)'
;MVCDDKRKVIAYLWYLNAILSIAYVVVAIAAAANQKDLETATTNHAAGFAAIWSMLILFLIVIGGTITMKRLKTPIATGVFLGACIMYSQMQLLLFAIFVGLAQTSSGDVERRSNNAMAVFAFFLFILYTVFSVCLYFFRHYVIDDAPAPAENSYA
;
A
#
# COMPACT_ATOMS: atom_id res chain seq x y z
N MET A 1 -22.56 -1.77 17.21
CA MET A 1 -22.21 -3.20 17.34
C MET A 1 -21.16 -3.73 16.34
N VAL A 2 -20.89 -3.08 15.18
CA VAL A 2 -19.75 -3.49 14.31
C VAL A 2 -18.38 -3.11 14.90
N CYS A 3 -18.32 -2.12 15.81
CA CYS A 3 -17.10 -1.66 16.46
C CYS A 3 -16.75 -2.36 17.79
N ASP A 4 -17.54 -3.34 18.25
CA ASP A 4 -17.25 -4.02 19.53
C ASP A 4 -16.03 -4.93 19.43
N ASP A 5 -15.77 -5.49 18.25
CA ASP A 5 -14.62 -6.37 18.00
C ASP A 5 -13.55 -5.63 17.17
N LYS A 6 -12.70 -4.87 17.86
CA LYS A 6 -11.62 -4.06 17.28
C LYS A 6 -10.67 -4.89 16.38
N ARG A 7 -10.48 -6.17 16.70
CA ARG A 7 -9.66 -7.09 15.90
C ARG A 7 -10.29 -7.37 14.55
N LYS A 8 -11.60 -7.60 14.50
CA LYS A 8 -12.34 -7.76 13.23
C LYS A 8 -12.35 -6.47 12.42
N VAL A 9 -12.47 -5.30 13.07
CA VAL A 9 -12.44 -4.00 12.38
C VAL A 9 -11.14 -3.80 11.59
N ILE A 10 -9.98 -4.07 12.20
CA ILE A 10 -8.67 -3.95 11.50
C ILE A 10 -8.57 -4.94 10.35
N ALA A 11 -9.04 -6.18 10.55
CA ALA A 11 -9.02 -7.19 9.50
C ALA A 11 -9.91 -6.76 8.31
N TYR A 12 -11.11 -6.24 8.57
CA TYR A 12 -11.98 -5.70 7.51
C TYR A 12 -11.37 -4.48 6.82
N LEU A 13 -10.76 -3.55 7.58
CA LEU A 13 -10.03 -2.41 7.01
C LEU A 13 -8.88 -2.87 6.11
N TRP A 14 -8.16 -3.92 6.52
CA TRP A 14 -7.10 -4.50 5.70
C TRP A 14 -7.64 -5.07 4.38
N TYR A 15 -8.69 -5.89 4.43
CA TYR A 15 -9.27 -6.47 3.20
C TYR A 15 -9.88 -5.40 2.29
N LEU A 16 -10.54 -4.38 2.87
CA LEU A 16 -11.04 -3.23 2.11
C LEU A 16 -9.88 -2.52 1.40
N ASN A 17 -8.79 -2.24 2.11
CA ASN A 17 -7.62 -1.59 1.53
C ASN A 17 -6.99 -2.45 0.41
N ALA A 18 -6.87 -3.76 0.62
CA ALA A 18 -6.34 -4.69 -0.37
C ALA A 18 -7.20 -4.75 -1.64
N ILE A 19 -8.53 -4.77 -1.51
CA ILE A 19 -9.46 -4.77 -2.66
C ILE A 19 -9.37 -3.45 -3.41
N LEU A 20 -9.38 -2.30 -2.70
CA LEU A 20 -9.26 -0.99 -3.33
C LEU A 20 -7.94 -0.81 -4.08
N SER A 21 -6.88 -1.45 -3.58
CA SER A 21 -5.55 -1.42 -4.22
C SER A 21 -5.48 -2.15 -5.56
N ILE A 22 -6.44 -3.04 -5.88
CA ILE A 22 -6.50 -3.71 -7.18
C ILE A 22 -6.72 -2.71 -8.32
N ALA A 23 -7.49 -1.64 -8.08
CA ALA A 23 -7.72 -0.59 -9.08
C ALA A 23 -6.39 0.08 -9.49
N TYR A 24 -5.48 0.31 -8.54
CA TYR A 24 -4.16 0.88 -8.83
C TYR A 24 -3.33 -0.01 -9.74
N VAL A 25 -3.41 -1.34 -9.58
CA VAL A 25 -2.68 -2.29 -10.44
C VAL A 25 -3.08 -2.10 -11.91
N VAL A 26 -4.37 -1.95 -12.19
CA VAL A 26 -4.87 -1.74 -13.56
C VAL A 26 -4.33 -0.42 -14.14
N VAL A 27 -4.36 0.65 -13.35
CA VAL A 27 -3.92 1.98 -13.78
C VAL A 27 -2.40 2.02 -13.98
N ALA A 28 -1.63 1.32 -13.14
CA ALA A 28 -0.17 1.21 -13.28
C ALA A 28 0.23 0.50 -14.57
N ILE A 29 -0.47 -0.59 -14.93
CA ILE A 29 -0.24 -1.30 -16.21
C ILE A 29 -0.61 -0.40 -17.39
N ALA A 30 -1.76 0.29 -17.33
CA ALA A 30 -2.19 1.21 -18.38
C ALA A 30 -1.19 2.37 -18.58
N ALA A 31 -0.68 2.95 -17.49
CA ALA A 31 0.30 4.02 -17.54
C ALA A 31 1.63 3.56 -18.16
N ALA A 32 2.12 2.38 -17.79
CA ALA A 32 3.32 1.82 -18.40
C ALA A 32 3.14 1.50 -19.89
N ALA A 33 1.94 1.07 -20.31
CA ALA A 33 1.65 0.77 -21.72
C ALA A 33 1.59 2.03 -22.59
N ASN A 34 1.13 3.15 -22.03
CA ASN A 34 0.90 4.41 -22.75
C ASN A 34 2.17 5.27 -22.91
N GLN A 35 3.28 4.93 -22.26
CA GLN A 35 4.54 5.69 -22.31
C GLN A 35 5.51 5.23 -23.42
N LYS A 36 4.99 4.84 -24.58
CA LYS A 36 5.76 4.18 -25.65
C LYS A 36 6.37 5.12 -26.71
N ASP A 37 6.27 6.44 -26.58
CA ASP A 37 6.77 7.35 -27.60
C ASP A 37 8.30 7.48 -27.57
N LEU A 38 8.91 6.96 -28.64
CA LEU A 38 10.34 6.69 -28.81
C LEU A 38 11.21 7.95 -29.03
N GLU A 39 10.62 9.15 -29.09
CA GLU A 39 11.35 10.37 -29.53
C GLU A 39 11.90 11.24 -28.40
N THR A 40 11.56 11.01 -27.13
CA THR A 40 12.08 11.82 -26.00
C THR A 40 12.63 10.94 -24.88
N ALA A 41 13.74 10.28 -25.20
CA ALA A 41 14.33 9.12 -24.52
C ALA A 41 14.87 9.30 -23.07
N THR A 42 14.53 10.35 -22.32
CA THR A 42 15.15 10.55 -20.99
C THR A 42 14.20 10.73 -19.81
N THR A 43 12.93 11.09 -20.00
CA THR A 43 12.05 11.43 -18.85
C THR A 43 10.87 10.46 -18.63
N ASN A 44 10.28 9.89 -19.69
CA ASN A 44 9.02 9.14 -19.55
C ASN A 44 9.20 7.67 -19.11
N HIS A 45 10.30 7.01 -19.48
CA HIS A 45 10.52 5.59 -19.15
C HIS A 45 10.71 5.32 -17.65
N ALA A 46 11.30 6.27 -16.92
CA ALA A 46 11.52 6.14 -15.48
C ALA A 46 10.19 6.12 -14.70
N ALA A 47 9.18 6.86 -15.16
CA ALA A 47 7.87 6.91 -14.54
C ALA A 47 7.11 5.58 -14.68
N GLY A 48 7.17 4.96 -15.85
CA GLY A 48 6.56 3.65 -16.10
C GLY A 48 7.22 2.55 -15.29
N PHE A 49 8.55 2.59 -15.19
CA PHE A 49 9.27 1.71 -14.29
C PHE A 49 8.84 1.91 -12.83
N ALA A 50 8.74 3.16 -12.36
CA ALA A 50 8.31 3.46 -10.99
C ALA A 50 6.87 2.95 -10.72
N ALA A 51 5.96 3.07 -11.70
CA ALA A 51 4.61 2.52 -11.61
C ALA A 51 4.62 1.00 -11.47
N ILE A 52 5.34 0.28 -12.35
CA ILE A 52 5.46 -1.19 -12.28
C ILE A 52 6.14 -1.62 -10.98
N TRP A 53 7.21 -0.94 -10.56
CA TRP A 53 7.92 -1.23 -9.33
C TRP A 53 7.03 -1.08 -8.09
N SER A 54 6.23 -0.01 -8.05
CA SER A 54 5.27 0.21 -6.97
C SER A 54 4.17 -0.86 -6.92
N MET A 55 3.78 -1.43 -8.07
CA MET A 55 2.87 -2.57 -8.17
C MET A 55 3.50 -3.86 -7.60
N LEU A 56 4.79 -4.11 -7.84
CA LEU A 56 5.49 -5.25 -7.24
C LEU A 56 5.56 -5.14 -5.71
N ILE A 57 5.90 -3.95 -5.21
CA ILE A 57 5.91 -3.70 -3.76
C ILE A 57 4.50 -3.88 -3.18
N LEU A 58 3.45 -3.43 -3.88
CA LEU A 58 2.07 -3.63 -3.45
C LEU A 58 1.75 -5.12 -3.25
N PHE A 59 2.17 -6.00 -4.17
CA PHE A 59 1.96 -7.44 -4.01
C PHE A 59 2.67 -7.99 -2.78
N LEU A 60 3.92 -7.59 -2.54
CA LEU A 60 4.66 -7.99 -1.34
C LEU A 60 3.93 -7.57 -0.06
N ILE A 61 3.37 -6.36 -0.04
CA ILE A 61 2.60 -5.83 1.09
C ILE A 61 1.28 -6.57 1.26
N VAL A 62 0.55 -6.87 0.17
CA VAL A 62 -0.72 -7.62 0.23
C VAL A 62 -0.49 -9.04 0.76
N ILE A 63 0.57 -9.71 0.29
CA ILE A 63 0.95 -11.05 0.77
C ILE A 63 1.38 -10.99 2.23
N GLY A 64 2.34 -10.12 2.56
CA GLY A 64 2.88 -9.96 3.90
C GLY A 64 1.83 -9.54 4.93
N GLY A 65 0.95 -8.62 4.56
CA GLY A 65 -0.16 -8.19 5.41
C GLY A 65 -1.20 -9.27 5.62
N THR A 66 -1.52 -10.07 4.60
CA THR A 66 -2.44 -11.20 4.76
C THR A 66 -1.86 -12.27 5.68
N ILE A 67 -0.55 -12.54 5.58
CA ILE A 67 0.14 -13.47 6.49
C ILE A 67 0.14 -12.92 7.93
N THR A 68 0.44 -11.64 8.11
CA THR A 68 0.47 -10.98 9.43
C THR A 68 -0.91 -11.01 10.09
N MET A 69 -1.98 -10.74 9.32
CA MET A 69 -3.35 -10.73 9.84
C MET A 69 -3.93 -12.13 10.12
N LYS A 70 -3.48 -13.17 9.38
CA LYS A 70 -4.03 -14.53 9.51
C LYS A 70 -3.21 -15.47 10.38
N ARG A 71 -1.87 -15.40 10.31
CA ARG A 71 -0.97 -16.43 10.88
C ARG A 71 0.09 -15.88 11.82
N LEU A 72 0.73 -14.76 11.49
CA LEU A 72 1.87 -14.23 12.25
C LEU A 72 1.48 -13.03 13.11
N LYS A 73 0.82 -13.31 14.24
CA LYS A 73 0.36 -12.30 15.21
C LYS A 73 1.43 -11.92 16.24
N THR A 74 2.68 -11.84 15.81
CA THR A 74 3.79 -11.47 16.70
C THR A 74 3.97 -9.94 16.72
N PRO A 75 4.50 -9.37 17.83
CA PRO A 75 4.76 -7.94 17.91
C PRO A 75 5.76 -7.46 16.84
N ILE A 76 6.77 -8.29 16.54
CA ILE A 76 7.79 -7.99 15.53
C ILE A 76 7.17 -7.97 14.12
N ALA A 77 6.40 -9.01 13.75
CA ALA A 77 5.77 -9.07 12.42
C ALA A 77 4.80 -7.90 12.21
N THR A 78 4.00 -7.58 13.24
CA THR A 78 3.07 -6.44 13.21
C THR A 78 3.82 -5.11 13.05
N GLY A 79 4.95 -4.94 13.74
CA GLY A 79 5.80 -3.75 13.62
C GLY A 79 6.45 -3.59 12.24
N VAL A 80 7.00 -4.68 11.67
CA VAL A 80 7.57 -4.68 10.32
C VAL A 80 6.50 -4.35 9.28
N PHE A 81 5.31 -4.94 9.42
CA PHE A 81 4.19 -4.68 8.53
C PHE A 81 3.69 -3.23 8.61
N LEU A 82 3.58 -2.67 9.83
CA LEU A 82 3.28 -1.25 10.03
C LEU A 82 4.31 -0.36 9.30
N GLY A 83 5.61 -0.64 9.49
CA GLY A 83 6.67 0.10 8.81
C GLY A 83 6.57 0.02 7.28
N ALA A 84 6.27 -1.17 6.74
CA ALA A 84 6.06 -1.37 5.31
C ALA A 84 4.86 -0.56 4.78
N CYS A 85 3.74 -0.52 5.52
CA CYS A 85 2.58 0.30 5.13
C CYS A 85 2.89 1.81 5.14
N ILE A 86 3.64 2.29 6.13
CA ILE A 86 4.06 3.70 6.20
C ILE A 86 5.00 4.04 5.04
N MET A 87 6.02 3.22 4.81
CA MET A 87 6.97 3.39 3.71
C MET A 87 6.25 3.43 2.36
N TYR A 88 5.31 2.50 2.14
CA TYR A 88 4.53 2.45 0.91
C TYR A 88 3.63 3.67 0.74
N SER A 89 3.00 4.13 1.82
CA SER A 89 2.23 5.37 1.81
C SER A 89 3.09 6.56 1.33
N GLN A 90 4.28 6.75 1.92
CA GLN A 90 5.18 7.84 1.51
C GLN A 90 5.67 7.68 0.07
N MET A 91 5.95 6.46 -0.37
CA MET A 91 6.29 6.19 -1.77
C MET A 91 5.16 6.62 -2.71
N GLN A 92 3.90 6.37 -2.35
CA GLN A 92 2.75 6.76 -3.16
C GLN A 92 2.52 8.28 -3.19
N LEU A 93 2.84 8.99 -2.11
CA LEU A 93 2.85 10.45 -2.12
C LEU A 93 3.87 11.02 -3.10
N LEU A 94 5.06 10.41 -3.18
CA LEU A 94 6.10 10.80 -4.14
C LEU A 94 5.66 10.49 -5.58
N LEU A 95 5.09 9.32 -5.82
CA LEU A 95 4.53 8.95 -7.13
C LEU A 95 3.43 9.93 -7.56
N PHE A 96 2.56 10.34 -6.65
CA PHE A 96 1.58 11.40 -6.92
C PHE A 96 2.24 12.68 -7.42
N ALA A 97 3.23 13.20 -6.70
CA ALA A 97 3.93 14.43 -7.10
C ALA A 97 4.59 14.29 -8.49
N ILE A 98 5.23 13.15 -8.76
CA ILE A 98 5.86 12.86 -10.06
C ILE A 98 4.80 12.84 -11.17
N PHE A 99 3.71 12.09 -11.00
CA PHE A 99 2.69 11.94 -12.04
C PHE A 99 1.88 13.21 -12.28
N VAL A 100 1.68 14.06 -11.26
CA VAL A 100 1.12 15.41 -11.46
C VAL A 100 2.06 16.25 -12.31
N GLY A 101 3.36 16.26 -11.99
CA GLY A 101 4.36 16.98 -12.79
C GLY A 101 4.38 16.52 -14.23
N LEU A 102 4.37 15.20 -14.46
CA LEU A 102 4.33 14.61 -15.80
C LEU A 102 3.04 14.96 -16.55
N ALA A 103 1.88 14.97 -15.88
CA ALA A 103 0.63 15.36 -16.50
C ALA A 103 0.61 16.84 -16.94
N GLN A 104 1.35 17.71 -16.26
CA GLN A 104 1.48 19.13 -16.64
C GLN A 104 2.44 19.33 -17.82
N THR A 105 3.46 18.47 -17.96
CA THR A 105 4.46 18.56 -19.04
C THR A 105 4.12 17.71 -20.27
N SER A 106 3.16 16.79 -20.16
CA SER A 106 2.70 15.95 -21.29
C SER A 106 2.08 16.79 -22.39
N SER A 107 2.59 16.62 -23.61
CA SER A 107 2.06 17.21 -24.85
C SER A 107 0.91 16.40 -25.45
N GLY A 108 0.82 15.10 -25.17
CA GLY A 108 -0.25 14.22 -25.63
C GLY A 108 -1.44 14.11 -24.69
N ASP A 109 -2.67 14.17 -25.23
CA ASP A 109 -3.91 14.04 -24.45
C ASP A 109 -4.04 12.68 -23.74
N VAL A 110 -3.59 11.60 -24.39
CA VAL A 110 -3.66 10.23 -23.85
C VAL A 110 -2.68 10.07 -22.69
N GLU A 111 -1.44 10.50 -22.86
CA GLU A 111 -0.42 10.47 -21.81
C GLU A 111 -0.85 11.31 -20.60
N ARG A 112 -1.34 12.52 -20.85
CA ARG A 112 -1.81 13.44 -19.81
C ARG A 112 -2.94 12.83 -18.98
N ARG A 113 -3.94 12.22 -19.63
CA ARG A 113 -5.04 11.52 -18.94
C ARG A 113 -4.53 10.33 -18.13
N SER A 114 -3.62 9.55 -18.70
CA SER A 114 -3.02 8.41 -18.02
C SER A 114 -2.21 8.81 -16.78
N ASN A 115 -1.38 9.85 -16.91
CA ASN A 115 -0.58 10.40 -15.81
C ASN A 115 -1.47 11.01 -14.72
N ASN A 116 -2.54 11.72 -15.10
CA ASN A 116 -3.51 12.26 -14.14
C ASN A 116 -4.26 11.13 -13.39
N ALA A 117 -4.68 10.07 -14.09
CA ALA A 117 -5.28 8.91 -13.44
C ALA A 117 -4.30 8.28 -12.42
N MET A 118 -3.05 8.04 -12.81
CA MET A 118 -2.02 7.55 -11.87
C MET A 118 -1.86 8.43 -10.65
N ALA A 119 -1.78 9.74 -10.84
CA ALA A 119 -1.68 10.70 -9.75
C ALA A 119 -2.85 10.55 -8.76
N VAL A 120 -4.09 10.53 -9.25
CA VAL A 120 -5.28 10.41 -8.39
C VAL A 120 -5.26 9.11 -7.59
N PHE A 121 -4.95 7.98 -8.22
CA PHE A 121 -4.91 6.69 -7.54
C PHE A 121 -3.73 6.57 -6.56
N ALA A 122 -2.57 7.13 -6.89
CA ALA A 122 -1.42 7.18 -5.99
C ALA A 122 -1.75 8.03 -4.74
N PHE A 123 -2.38 9.19 -4.91
CA PHE A 123 -2.82 10.02 -3.79
C PHE A 123 -3.89 9.34 -2.93
N PHE A 124 -4.83 8.67 -3.57
CA PHE A 124 -5.85 7.89 -2.86
C PHE A 124 -5.22 6.77 -2.03
N LEU A 125 -4.25 6.03 -2.58
CA LEU A 125 -3.51 4.99 -1.86
C LEU A 125 -2.66 5.56 -0.72
N PHE A 126 -2.03 6.73 -0.91
CA PHE A 126 -1.34 7.43 0.17
C PHE A 126 -2.28 7.66 1.36
N ILE A 127 -3.49 8.18 1.12
CA ILE A 127 -4.47 8.40 2.20
C ILE A 127 -4.87 7.06 2.83
N LEU A 128 -5.25 6.07 2.03
CA LEU A 128 -5.71 4.78 2.54
C LEU A 128 -4.66 4.08 3.39
N TYR A 129 -3.42 3.98 2.91
CA TYR A 129 -2.34 3.33 3.64
C TYR A 129 -1.89 4.16 4.86
N THR A 130 -2.01 5.49 4.82
CA THR A 130 -1.77 6.34 6.01
C THR A 130 -2.81 6.09 7.08
N VAL A 131 -4.11 6.17 6.74
CA VAL A 131 -5.22 5.93 7.67
C VAL A 131 -5.14 4.51 8.24
N PHE A 132 -4.90 3.52 7.37
CA PHE A 132 -4.71 2.14 7.81
C PHE A 132 -3.52 1.99 8.76
N SER A 133 -2.38 2.63 8.47
CA SER A 133 -1.21 2.57 9.35
C SER A 133 -1.47 3.21 10.71
N VAL A 134 -2.21 4.34 10.75
CA VAL A 134 -2.62 4.98 12.01
C VAL A 134 -3.55 4.06 12.81
N CYS A 135 -4.57 3.48 12.17
CA CYS A 135 -5.44 2.50 12.82
C CYS A 135 -4.64 1.29 13.33
N LEU A 136 -3.74 0.74 12.51
CA LEU A 136 -2.91 -0.39 12.89
C LEU A 136 -2.01 -0.04 14.07
N TYR A 137 -1.43 1.17 14.13
CA TYR A 137 -0.60 1.62 15.24
C TYR A 137 -1.39 1.65 16.56
N PHE A 138 -2.57 2.28 16.57
CA PHE A 138 -3.38 2.39 17.79
C PHE A 138 -3.96 1.05 18.24
N PHE A 139 -4.37 0.21 17.28
CA PHE A 139 -5.00 -1.06 17.60
C PHE A 139 -4.04 -2.27 17.54
N ARG A 140 -2.72 -2.05 17.40
CA ARG A 140 -1.71 -3.12 17.30
C ARG A 140 -1.78 -4.12 18.45
N HIS A 141 -2.13 -3.66 19.64
CA HIS A 141 -2.21 -4.51 20.82
C HIS A 141 -3.32 -5.56 20.72
N TYR A 142 -4.39 -5.29 19.97
CA TYR A 142 -5.47 -6.26 19.71
C TYR A 142 -5.14 -7.25 18.58
N VAL A 143 -4.10 -6.97 17.80
CA VAL A 143 -3.64 -7.85 16.71
C VAL A 143 -2.64 -8.86 17.22
N ILE A 144 -1.86 -8.51 18.24
CA ILE A 144 -0.84 -9.37 18.84
C ILE A 144 -1.56 -10.36 19.78
N ASP A 145 -1.38 -11.66 19.54
CA ASP A 145 -1.75 -12.64 20.55
C ASP A 145 -0.60 -12.65 21.57
N ASP A 146 -0.88 -12.30 22.83
CA ASP A 146 0.12 -12.41 23.89
C ASP A 146 0.63 -13.86 23.95
N ALA A 147 1.97 -14.02 23.97
CA ALA A 147 2.57 -15.33 24.14
C ALA A 147 2.06 -15.93 25.47
N PRO A 148 1.73 -17.24 25.53
CA PRO A 148 1.32 -17.85 26.78
C PRO A 148 2.42 -17.62 27.82
N ALA A 149 2.02 -17.12 29.00
CA ALA A 149 2.91 -16.96 30.15
C ALA A 149 3.72 -18.26 30.33
N PRO A 150 5.04 -18.18 30.61
CA PRO A 150 5.81 -19.38 30.88
C PRO A 150 5.12 -20.13 32.01
N ALA A 151 4.83 -21.42 31.78
CA ALA A 151 4.12 -22.27 32.71
C ALA A 151 4.75 -22.10 34.10
N GLU A 152 3.94 -21.66 35.05
CA GLU A 152 4.29 -21.64 36.45
C GLU A 152 4.72 -23.05 36.83
N ASN A 153 6.02 -23.22 37.08
CA ASN A 153 6.60 -24.50 37.44
C ASN A 153 5.96 -24.95 38.76
N SER A 154 4.97 -25.83 38.65
CA SER A 154 4.41 -26.61 39.75
C SER A 154 5.48 -27.60 40.24
N TYR A 155 6.41 -27.11 41.05
CA TYR A 155 7.20 -27.91 41.97
C TYR A 155 6.75 -27.56 43.39
N ALA A 156 5.67 -28.19 43.83
CA ALA A 156 5.29 -28.32 45.23
C ALA A 156 5.25 -29.81 45.58
#